data_AF-A0A8T4B1J5-F1
#
_entry.id   AF-A0A8T4B1J5-F1
#
_cell.length_a   1.000
_cell.length_b   1.000
_cell.length_c   1.000
_cell.angle_alpha   90.00
_cell.angle_beta   90.00
_cell.angle_gamma   90.00
#
_symmetry.space_group_name_H-M   'P 1'
#
loop_
_entity.id
_entity.type
_entity.pdbx_description
1 polymer ?
#
loop_
_entity_poly.entity_id
_entity_poly.type
_entity_poly.pdbx_seq_one_letter_code
_entity_poly.pdbx_strand_id
1 'polypeptide(L)'
;MTDYTPSYSYILYIDEAGDDGLARIKPIDKNGASEWLVIGGVLVREKYQADVVGWVKDLRISIDATQGPALHYRNLSPSKKDAACDEVSRLPIRAFAVCSNKLNMLKYQNNRAEVAGAKQWFYNYCVRLLMERVTDLCLRNSMRNGGKPESLKVIFSQRGGHSYGQTMAYWEKLKAQASGGTTLLNKREIRQQVLKFNLVDYVPHTQNAGLQLADIIASSFFQAVNTNEGRWETRHAQRLKKVMATENGEVADYGLVLQPTDVRKFRPDEEQKKIFEFYGYSL
;
A
#
# COMPACT_ATOMS: atom_id res chain seq x y z
N MET A 1 -6.67 -15.45 31.89
CA MET A 1 -5.53 -15.08 31.01
C MET A 1 -5.69 -13.61 30.69
N THR A 2 -4.79 -12.76 31.14
CA THR A 2 -4.77 -11.35 30.77
C THR A 2 -4.36 -11.25 29.31
N ASP A 3 -5.22 -10.70 28.45
CA ASP A 3 -4.90 -10.41 27.04
C ASP A 3 -3.83 -9.31 26.99
N TYR A 4 -2.55 -9.72 27.03
CA TYR A 4 -1.43 -8.82 26.83
C TYR A 4 -1.42 -8.37 25.37
N THR A 5 -1.85 -7.14 25.12
CA THR A 5 -1.63 -6.49 23.82
C THR A 5 -0.23 -5.88 23.82
N PRO A 6 0.68 -6.31 22.93
CA PRO A 6 2.03 -5.76 22.88
C PRO A 6 1.99 -4.26 22.58
N SER A 7 2.90 -3.50 23.20
CA SER A 7 3.09 -2.11 22.83
C SER A 7 3.64 -1.99 21.40
N TYR A 8 3.29 -0.89 20.75
CA TYR A 8 3.73 -0.55 19.40
C TYR A 8 4.16 0.90 19.32
N SER A 9 5.04 1.22 18.37
CA SER A 9 5.55 2.59 18.14
C SER A 9 5.23 3.12 16.76
N TYR A 10 4.64 2.26 15.92
CA TYR A 10 4.24 2.56 14.56
C TYR A 10 2.86 1.97 14.27
N ILE A 11 2.11 2.63 13.40
CA ILE A 11 0.84 2.17 12.89
C ILE A 11 0.88 2.31 11.37
N LEU A 12 0.60 1.23 10.66
CA LEU A 12 0.47 1.20 9.21
C LEU A 12 -1.00 1.02 8.85
N TYR A 13 -1.55 1.97 8.10
CA TYR A 13 -2.86 1.88 7.47
C TYR A 13 -2.69 1.43 6.03
N ILE A 14 -3.44 0.42 5.60
CA ILE A 14 -3.37 -0.13 4.24
C ILE A 14 -4.75 -0.06 3.59
N ASP A 15 -4.77 0.49 2.39
CA ASP A 15 -5.92 0.45 1.48
C ASP A 15 -5.44 0.19 0.06
N GLU A 16 -6.35 -0.13 -0.85
CA GLU A 16 -5.98 -0.43 -2.23
C GLU A 16 -6.95 0.11 -3.28
N ALA A 17 -6.39 0.39 -4.46
CA ALA A 17 -7.13 0.86 -5.62
C ALA A 17 -6.90 -0.09 -6.81
N GLY A 18 -7.96 -0.30 -7.58
CA GLY A 18 -8.06 -1.42 -8.52
C GLY A 18 -8.57 -2.70 -7.86
N ASP A 19 -8.74 -3.73 -8.68
CA ASP A 19 -9.18 -5.06 -8.28
C ASP A 19 -8.09 -6.10 -8.56
N ASP A 20 -8.10 -7.21 -7.83
CA ASP A 20 -7.07 -8.25 -7.91
C ASP A 20 -7.39 -9.36 -8.93
N GLY A 21 -8.44 -9.18 -9.75
CA GLY A 21 -8.84 -10.14 -10.77
C GLY A 21 -7.78 -10.33 -11.86
N LEU A 22 -7.53 -11.60 -12.21
CA LEU A 22 -6.54 -12.00 -13.23
C LEU A 22 -7.15 -12.75 -14.44
N ALA A 23 -8.43 -13.14 -14.38
CA ALA A 23 -9.05 -13.96 -15.43
C ALA A 23 -9.30 -13.17 -16.73
N ARG A 24 -9.65 -11.89 -16.59
CA ARG A 24 -9.88 -10.92 -17.66
C ARG A 24 -9.33 -9.58 -17.19
N ILE A 25 -8.55 -8.88 -18.01
CA ILE A 25 -7.82 -7.68 -17.59
C ILE A 25 -7.93 -6.60 -18.68
N LYS A 26 -8.28 -5.38 -18.29
CA LYS A 26 -8.26 -4.19 -19.15
C LYS A 26 -6.82 -3.79 -19.47
N PRO A 27 -6.54 -3.19 -20.65
CA PRO A 27 -7.50 -2.91 -21.71
C PRO A 27 -7.78 -4.11 -22.64
N ILE A 28 -7.08 -5.24 -22.47
CA ILE A 28 -7.22 -6.45 -23.33
C ILE A 28 -8.68 -6.95 -23.33
N ASP A 29 -9.28 -7.05 -22.15
CA ASP A 29 -10.68 -7.40 -21.95
C ASP A 29 -11.48 -6.16 -21.53
N LYS A 30 -12.38 -5.66 -22.39
CA LYS A 30 -13.19 -4.45 -22.11
C LYS A 30 -13.97 -4.51 -20.78
N ASN A 31 -14.47 -5.69 -20.42
CA ASN A 31 -15.21 -5.95 -19.18
C ASN A 31 -14.35 -6.70 -18.14
N GLY A 32 -13.03 -6.59 -18.25
CA GLY A 32 -12.06 -7.18 -17.34
C GLY A 32 -11.85 -6.35 -16.08
N ALA A 33 -11.07 -6.93 -15.19
CA ALA A 33 -10.41 -6.26 -14.09
C ALA A 33 -9.60 -5.05 -14.57
N SER A 34 -9.37 -4.07 -13.71
CA SER A 34 -8.38 -3.01 -13.86
C SER A 34 -7.03 -3.54 -14.35
N GLU A 35 -6.27 -2.75 -15.10
CA GLU A 35 -4.94 -3.14 -15.57
C GLU A 35 -3.92 -3.24 -14.41
N TRP A 36 -4.06 -2.33 -13.46
CA TRP A 36 -3.18 -2.16 -12.32
C TRP A 36 -3.87 -2.55 -11.01
N LEU A 37 -3.11 -3.06 -10.06
CA LEU A 37 -3.47 -3.11 -8.64
C LEU A 37 -2.48 -2.24 -7.88
N VAL A 38 -2.98 -1.29 -7.09
CA VAL A 38 -2.16 -0.42 -6.26
C VAL A 38 -2.47 -0.65 -4.79
N ILE A 39 -1.48 -1.10 -4.02
CA ILE A 39 -1.56 -1.18 -2.56
C ILE A 39 -0.92 0.08 -1.97
N GLY A 40 -1.71 0.93 -1.32
CA GLY A 40 -1.26 2.14 -0.64
C GLY A 40 -1.05 1.90 0.86
N GLY A 41 0.00 2.50 1.43
CA GLY A 41 0.31 2.42 2.84
C GLY A 41 0.60 3.79 3.44
N VAL A 42 0.01 4.09 4.61
CA VAL A 42 0.34 5.27 5.42
C VAL A 42 0.87 4.82 6.77
N LEU A 43 2.15 5.11 7.01
CA LEU A 43 2.86 4.82 8.24
C LEU A 43 2.88 6.07 9.14
N VAL A 44 2.41 5.90 10.38
CA VAL A 44 2.33 6.94 11.39
C VAL A 44 3.09 6.49 12.64
N ARG A 45 3.80 7.41 13.31
CA ARG A 45 4.38 7.14 14.64
C ARG A 45 3.24 7.11 15.67
N GLU A 46 3.29 6.18 16.61
CA GLU A 46 2.23 5.99 17.62
C GLU A 46 1.87 7.29 18.36
N LYS A 47 2.84 8.14 18.68
CA LYS A 47 2.61 9.45 19.32
C LYS A 47 1.63 10.38 18.56
N TYR A 48 1.42 10.16 17.26
CA TYR A 48 0.48 10.94 16.44
C TYR A 48 -0.84 10.21 16.21
N GLN A 49 -1.06 9.03 16.81
CA GLN A 49 -2.28 8.24 16.60
C GLN A 49 -3.55 9.03 16.92
N ALA A 50 -3.53 9.78 18.01
CA ALA A 50 -4.66 10.62 18.42
C ALA A 50 -4.92 11.76 17.42
N ASP A 51 -3.88 12.26 16.75
CA ASP A 51 -3.98 13.39 15.83
C ASP A 51 -4.57 13.01 14.47
N VAL A 52 -4.48 11.73 14.06
CA VAL A 52 -4.94 11.25 12.75
C VAL A 52 -6.41 11.60 12.49
N VAL A 53 -7.27 11.50 13.52
CA VAL A 53 -8.69 11.85 13.40
C VAL A 53 -8.86 13.35 13.15
N GLY A 54 -8.07 14.18 13.85
CA GLY A 54 -8.03 15.63 13.65
C GLY A 54 -7.57 15.99 12.23
N TRP A 55 -6.48 15.40 11.75
CA TRP A 55 -5.96 15.66 10.40
C TRP A 55 -6.97 15.36 9.30
N VAL A 56 -7.69 14.23 9.40
CA VAL A 56 -8.72 13.87 8.42
C VAL A 56 -9.92 14.81 8.52
N LYS A 57 -10.33 15.20 9.72
CA LYS A 57 -11.40 16.18 9.91
C LYS A 57 -11.03 17.52 9.26
N ASP A 58 -9.84 18.03 9.53
CA ASP A 58 -9.35 19.31 9.01
C ASP A 58 -9.20 19.27 7.49
N LEU A 59 -8.66 18.18 6.94
CA LEU A 59 -8.60 17.94 5.49
C LEU A 59 -10.00 17.98 4.87
N ARG A 60 -10.98 17.28 5.46
CA ARG A 60 -12.35 17.26 4.94
C ARG A 60 -13.03 18.62 4.97
N ILE A 61 -12.72 19.45 5.96
CA ILE A 61 -13.19 20.84 6.03
C ILE A 61 -12.52 21.67 4.93
N SER A 62 -11.21 21.55 4.75
CA SER A 62 -10.45 22.40 3.80
C SER A 62 -10.85 22.19 2.35
N ILE A 63 -11.33 21.00 1.99
CA ILE A 63 -11.80 20.67 0.63
C ILE A 63 -13.33 20.66 0.49
N ASP A 64 -14.07 21.11 1.50
CA ASP A 64 -15.54 21.10 1.51
C ASP A 64 -16.10 19.70 1.18
N ALA A 65 -15.61 18.67 1.86
CA ALA A 65 -16.05 17.27 1.75
C ALA A 65 -16.71 16.80 3.05
N THR A 66 -17.69 17.57 3.52
CA THR A 66 -18.36 17.41 4.82
C THR A 66 -19.66 16.61 4.76
N GLN A 67 -20.21 16.37 3.57
CA GLN A 67 -21.53 15.77 3.31
C GLN A 67 -21.63 14.24 3.60
N GLY A 68 -20.77 13.69 4.44
CA GLY A 68 -20.78 12.26 4.79
C GLY A 68 -19.84 11.93 5.96
N PRO A 69 -19.76 10.67 6.41
CA PRO A 69 -18.85 10.30 7.50
C PRO A 69 -17.40 10.10 7.04
N ALA A 70 -17.18 9.81 5.75
CA ALA A 70 -15.88 9.43 5.21
C ALA A 70 -15.53 10.20 3.93
N LEU A 71 -14.23 10.45 3.76
CA LEU A 71 -13.64 10.89 2.53
C LEU A 71 -13.48 9.68 1.60
N HIS A 72 -14.00 9.78 0.37
CA HIS A 72 -13.73 8.81 -0.68
C HIS A 72 -13.05 9.53 -1.84
N TYR A 73 -11.77 9.23 -2.09
CA TYR A 73 -10.96 9.94 -3.08
C TYR A 73 -11.62 9.97 -4.47
N ARG A 74 -12.26 8.87 -4.86
CA ARG A 74 -12.95 8.74 -6.16
C ARG A 74 -14.05 9.78 -6.40
N ASN A 75 -14.66 10.30 -5.32
CA ASN A 75 -15.77 11.24 -5.38
C ASN A 75 -15.30 12.70 -5.41
N LEU A 76 -13.99 12.95 -5.23
CA LEU A 76 -13.44 14.30 -5.22
C LEU A 76 -13.29 14.85 -6.64
N SER A 77 -13.57 16.14 -6.81
CA SER A 77 -13.21 16.87 -8.04
C SER A 77 -11.68 16.94 -8.17
N PRO A 78 -11.13 17.19 -9.37
CA PRO A 78 -9.68 17.29 -9.55
C PRO A 78 -9.01 18.35 -8.65
N SER A 79 -9.66 19.51 -8.43
CA SER A 79 -9.16 20.53 -7.51
C SER A 79 -9.17 20.08 -6.04
N LYS A 80 -10.20 19.35 -5.60
CA LYS A 80 -10.28 18.78 -4.25
C LYS A 80 -9.25 17.67 -4.05
N LYS A 81 -8.93 16.88 -5.08
CA LYS A 81 -7.84 15.89 -5.06
C LYS A 81 -6.48 16.54 -4.90
N ASP A 82 -6.23 17.63 -5.63
CA ASP A 82 -5.00 18.43 -5.49
C ASP A 82 -4.84 18.94 -4.06
N ALA A 83 -5.87 19.59 -3.51
CA ALA A 83 -5.85 20.10 -2.15
C ALA A 83 -5.68 18.97 -1.11
N ALA A 84 -6.38 17.84 -1.27
CA ALA A 84 -6.23 16.68 -0.38
C ALA A 84 -4.79 16.14 -0.39
N CYS A 85 -4.17 15.98 -1.56
CA CYS A 85 -2.79 15.49 -1.66
C CYS A 85 -1.78 16.51 -1.09
N ASP A 86 -2.02 17.81 -1.29
CA ASP A 86 -1.19 18.87 -0.71
C ASP A 86 -1.26 18.86 0.82
N GLU A 87 -2.45 18.71 1.42
CA GLU A 87 -2.59 18.59 2.88
C GLU A 87 -1.91 17.34 3.42
N VAL A 88 -2.13 16.17 2.78
CA VAL A 88 -1.48 14.91 3.18
C VAL A 88 0.05 15.04 3.10
N SER A 89 0.59 15.75 2.10
CA SER A 89 2.02 15.94 1.91
C SER A 89 2.72 16.71 3.04
N ARG A 90 1.95 17.38 3.92
CA ARG A 90 2.45 18.17 5.06
C ARG A 90 2.38 17.41 6.38
N LEU A 91 1.69 16.27 6.41
CA LEU A 91 1.53 15.48 7.63
C LEU A 91 2.85 14.78 8.01
N PRO A 92 3.10 14.54 9.32
CA PRO A 92 4.31 13.87 9.79
C PRO A 92 4.21 12.33 9.62
N ILE A 93 3.95 11.89 8.40
CA ILE A 93 3.73 10.48 8.01
C ILE A 93 4.81 9.99 7.04
N ARG A 94 4.80 8.69 6.75
CA ARG A 94 5.47 8.13 5.58
C ARG A 94 4.50 7.35 4.72
N ALA A 95 4.54 7.58 3.41
CA ALA A 95 3.66 6.95 2.45
C ALA A 95 4.41 5.92 1.60
N PHE A 96 3.69 4.89 1.19
CA PHE A 96 4.17 3.81 0.34
C PHE A 96 3.10 3.47 -0.71
N ALA A 97 3.53 3.07 -1.90
CA ALA A 97 2.66 2.55 -2.95
C ALA A 97 3.34 1.38 -3.67
N VAL A 98 2.63 0.26 -3.79
CA VAL A 98 3.03 -0.86 -4.64
C VAL A 98 2.11 -0.87 -5.85
N CYS A 99 2.63 -0.49 -7.02
CA CYS A 99 1.93 -0.51 -8.29
C CYS A 99 2.28 -1.80 -9.04
N SER A 100 1.30 -2.69 -9.18
CA SER A 100 1.46 -3.97 -9.87
C SER A 100 0.64 -3.98 -11.16
N ASN A 101 1.31 -3.93 -12.31
CA ASN A 101 0.70 -4.17 -13.61
C ASN A 101 0.37 -5.66 -13.72
N LYS A 102 -0.84 -5.98 -14.17
CA LYS A 102 -1.34 -7.35 -14.18
C LYS A 102 -1.27 -8.03 -15.55
N LEU A 103 -0.80 -7.35 -16.60
CA LEU A 103 -0.79 -7.91 -17.96
C LEU A 103 0.06 -9.18 -18.07
N ASN A 104 1.20 -9.25 -17.36
CA ASN A 104 2.02 -10.46 -17.28
C ASN A 104 1.42 -11.57 -16.39
N MET A 105 0.30 -11.29 -15.73
CA MET A 105 -0.43 -12.20 -14.85
C MET A 105 -1.79 -12.62 -15.43
N LEU A 106 -2.12 -12.20 -16.66
CA LEU A 106 -3.38 -12.56 -17.34
C LEU A 106 -3.54 -14.09 -17.40
N LYS A 107 -4.62 -14.59 -16.82
CA LYS A 107 -4.96 -16.02 -16.69
C LYS A 107 -3.90 -16.86 -15.98
N TYR A 108 -2.93 -16.24 -15.31
CA TYR A 108 -1.91 -16.95 -14.57
C TYR A 108 -2.54 -17.68 -13.38
N GLN A 109 -2.21 -18.96 -13.24
CA GLN A 109 -2.56 -19.79 -12.11
C GLN A 109 -1.32 -20.09 -11.29
N ASN A 110 -1.49 -20.13 -9.98
CA ASN A 110 -0.40 -20.46 -9.07
C ASN A 110 -0.66 -21.83 -8.46
N ASN A 111 -0.35 -22.88 -9.22
CA ASN A 111 -0.60 -24.27 -8.80
C ASN A 111 -0.03 -24.58 -7.41
N ARG A 112 1.13 -23.99 -7.05
CA ARG A 112 1.73 -24.16 -5.72
C ARG A 112 0.89 -23.52 -4.62
N ALA A 113 0.33 -22.34 -4.87
CA ALA A 113 -0.57 -21.67 -3.95
C ALA A 113 -1.92 -22.40 -3.85
N GLU A 114 -2.46 -22.87 -4.98
CA GLU A 114 -3.71 -23.63 -5.05
C GLU A 114 -3.63 -24.95 -4.29
N VAL A 115 -2.56 -25.73 -4.49
CA VAL A 115 -2.30 -26.96 -3.72
C VAL A 115 -2.18 -26.68 -2.22
N ALA A 116 -1.61 -25.53 -1.85
CA ALA A 116 -1.51 -25.10 -0.46
C ALA A 116 -2.84 -24.50 0.09
N GLY A 117 -3.91 -24.46 -0.71
CA GLY A 117 -5.20 -23.88 -0.32
C GLY A 117 -5.19 -22.36 -0.16
N ALA A 118 -4.16 -21.67 -0.65
CA ALA A 118 -4.01 -20.23 -0.47
C ALA A 118 -5.01 -19.46 -1.34
N LYS A 119 -5.76 -18.56 -0.69
CA LYS A 119 -6.68 -17.63 -1.35
C LYS A 119 -6.01 -16.28 -1.55
N GLN A 120 -6.44 -15.53 -2.56
CA GLN A 120 -5.99 -14.14 -2.83
C GLN A 120 -4.46 -14.02 -2.85
N TRP A 121 -3.77 -15.04 -3.38
CA TRP A 121 -2.31 -15.12 -3.33
C TRP A 121 -1.63 -13.95 -4.06
N PHE A 122 -2.26 -13.40 -5.10
CA PHE A 122 -1.73 -12.25 -5.84
C PHE A 122 -1.78 -10.96 -5.00
N TYR A 123 -2.92 -10.70 -4.36
CA TYR A 123 -3.05 -9.59 -3.40
C TYR A 123 -2.04 -9.73 -2.26
N ASN A 124 -1.97 -10.92 -1.65
CA ASN A 124 -1.05 -11.21 -0.54
C ASN A 124 0.41 -11.03 -0.95
N TYR A 125 0.77 -11.35 -2.19
CA TYR A 125 2.09 -11.06 -2.75
C TYR A 125 2.35 -9.54 -2.84
N CYS A 126 1.41 -8.75 -3.34
CA CYS A 126 1.55 -7.29 -3.41
C CYS A 126 1.67 -6.66 -2.00
N VAL A 127 0.87 -7.15 -1.04
CA VAL A 127 0.98 -6.74 0.37
C VAL A 127 2.31 -7.16 0.98
N ARG A 128 2.84 -8.36 0.69
CA ARG A 128 4.19 -8.76 1.11
C ARG A 128 5.23 -7.73 0.65
N LEU A 129 5.17 -7.30 -0.61
CA LEU A 129 6.11 -6.31 -1.12
C LEU A 129 6.03 -5.00 -0.34
N LEU A 130 4.84 -4.51 -0.01
CA LEU A 130 4.66 -3.35 0.86
C LEU A 130 5.30 -3.58 2.24
N MET A 131 4.97 -4.70 2.88
CA MET A 131 5.40 -5.03 4.24
C MET A 131 6.93 -5.18 4.36
N GLU A 132 7.59 -5.71 3.34
CA GLU A 132 9.06 -5.78 3.26
C GLU A 132 9.70 -4.38 3.41
N ARG A 133 9.12 -3.34 2.80
CA ARG A 133 9.66 -1.97 2.88
C ARG A 133 9.24 -1.27 4.18
N VAL A 134 7.98 -1.41 4.60
CA VAL A 134 7.50 -0.76 5.82
C VAL A 134 8.22 -1.31 7.06
N THR A 135 8.32 -2.64 7.18
CA THR A 135 8.97 -3.24 8.36
C THR A 135 10.47 -2.96 8.39
N ASP A 136 11.12 -2.85 7.23
CA ASP A 136 12.50 -2.38 7.13
C ASP A 136 12.65 -0.93 7.60
N LEU A 137 11.78 -0.01 7.16
CA LEU A 137 11.83 1.39 7.60
C LEU A 137 11.65 1.51 9.12
N CYS A 138 10.67 0.80 9.68
CA CYS A 138 10.42 0.76 11.13
C CYS A 138 11.63 0.20 11.89
N LEU A 139 12.26 -0.87 11.40
CA LEU A 139 13.44 -1.45 12.03
C LEU A 139 14.60 -0.46 12.00
N ARG A 140 14.92 0.12 10.84
CA ARG A 140 16.00 1.12 10.72
C ARG A 140 15.75 2.33 11.62
N ASN A 141 14.51 2.83 11.66
CA ASN A 141 14.16 3.98 12.48
C ASN A 141 14.25 3.69 13.99
N SER A 142 13.71 2.55 14.44
CA SER A 142 13.72 2.17 15.85
C SER A 142 15.13 1.86 16.36
N MET A 143 15.94 1.15 15.55
CA MET A 143 17.36 0.92 15.87
C MET A 143 18.13 2.23 15.97
N ARG A 144 17.90 3.20 15.07
CA ARG A 144 18.59 4.50 15.10
C ARG A 144 18.22 5.34 16.31
N ASN A 145 16.95 5.37 16.69
CA ASN A 145 16.45 6.31 17.70
C ASN A 145 16.45 5.72 19.12
N GLY A 146 16.30 4.40 19.26
CA GLY A 146 16.12 3.73 20.55
C GLY A 146 17.02 2.49 20.75
N GLY A 147 17.85 2.14 19.77
CA GLY A 147 18.79 1.01 19.88
C GLY A 147 18.14 -0.38 19.92
N LYS A 148 16.83 -0.47 19.71
CA LYS A 148 16.06 -1.73 19.76
C LYS A 148 14.93 -1.73 18.73
N PRO A 149 14.51 -2.90 18.21
CA PRO A 149 13.31 -2.99 17.38
C PRO A 149 12.05 -2.59 18.15
N GLU A 150 11.19 -1.82 17.51
CA GLU A 150 9.86 -1.45 18.04
C GLU A 150 8.76 -2.08 17.16
N SER A 151 7.65 -2.48 17.78
CA SER A 151 6.56 -3.19 17.09
C SER A 151 5.75 -2.27 16.17
N LEU A 152 5.25 -2.85 15.08
CA LEU A 152 4.31 -2.24 14.15
C LEU A 152 2.90 -2.80 14.36
N LYS A 153 1.92 -1.90 14.51
CA LYS A 153 0.50 -2.20 14.34
C LYS A 153 0.11 -2.03 12.86
N VAL A 154 -0.67 -2.96 12.32
CA VAL A 154 -1.16 -2.92 10.94
C VAL A 154 -2.69 -2.90 10.94
N ILE A 155 -3.28 -1.98 10.19
CA ILE A 155 -4.72 -1.82 10.06
C ILE A 155 -5.07 -1.85 8.57
N PHE A 156 -5.80 -2.89 8.16
CA PHE A 156 -6.27 -3.03 6.79
C PHE A 156 -7.70 -2.50 6.65
N SER A 157 -7.97 -1.93 5.49
CA SER A 157 -9.31 -1.68 4.99
C SER A 157 -10.07 -2.99 4.76
N GLN A 158 -11.21 -3.15 5.43
CA GLN A 158 -12.04 -4.35 5.30
C GLN A 158 -12.72 -4.39 3.92
N ARG A 159 -12.51 -5.49 3.18
CA ARG A 159 -13.25 -5.80 1.94
C ARG A 159 -14.19 -6.98 2.14
N GLY A 160 -15.35 -6.95 1.47
CA GLY A 160 -16.23 -8.11 1.38
C GLY A 160 -15.51 -9.28 0.72
N GLY A 161 -15.48 -10.45 1.40
CA GLY A 161 -14.89 -11.68 0.86
C GLY A 161 -13.38 -11.86 1.06
N HIS A 162 -12.68 -10.95 1.77
CA HIS A 162 -11.25 -11.12 2.08
C HIS A 162 -11.04 -12.12 3.23
N SER A 163 -10.09 -13.04 3.07
CA SER A 163 -9.80 -14.09 4.08
C SER A 163 -8.62 -13.71 4.96
N TYR A 164 -8.90 -13.02 6.06
CA TYR A 164 -7.90 -12.49 7.00
C TYR A 164 -6.99 -13.55 7.62
N GLY A 165 -7.54 -14.75 7.89
CA GLY A 165 -6.76 -15.89 8.37
C GLY A 165 -5.68 -16.35 7.36
N GLN A 166 -5.94 -16.21 6.06
CA GLN A 166 -5.00 -16.61 5.01
C GLN A 166 -3.81 -15.64 4.89
N THR A 167 -4.05 -14.34 5.09
CA THR A 167 -2.98 -13.33 5.12
C THR A 167 -2.00 -13.60 6.26
N MET A 168 -2.52 -13.89 7.46
CA MET A 168 -1.68 -14.26 8.61
C MET A 168 -0.93 -15.57 8.38
N ALA A 169 -1.59 -16.61 7.85
CA ALA A 169 -0.93 -17.88 7.52
C ALA A 169 0.19 -17.71 6.47
N TYR A 170 -0.03 -16.84 5.48
CA TYR A 170 1.01 -16.54 4.50
C TYR A 170 2.22 -15.86 5.12
N TRP A 171 2.01 -14.90 6.02
CA TRP A 171 3.11 -14.22 6.69
C TRP A 171 3.87 -15.14 7.67
N GLU A 172 3.19 -16.06 8.36
CA GLU A 172 3.86 -17.10 9.16
C GLU A 172 4.69 -18.04 8.28
N LYS A 173 4.21 -18.38 7.09
CA LYS A 173 5.01 -19.12 6.10
C LYS A 173 6.26 -18.33 5.69
N LEU A 174 6.14 -17.04 5.40
CA LEU A 174 7.29 -16.18 5.07
C LEU A 174 8.30 -16.09 6.21
N LYS A 175 7.81 -16.02 7.46
CA LYS A 175 8.66 -16.07 8.66
C LYS A 175 9.46 -17.36 8.74
N ALA A 176 8.80 -18.50 8.58
CA ALA A 176 9.46 -19.80 8.61
C ALA A 176 10.51 -19.91 7.49
N GLN A 177 10.20 -19.40 6.29
CA GLN A 177 11.14 -19.37 5.17
C GLN A 177 12.37 -18.51 5.44
N ALA A 178 12.19 -17.31 5.99
CA ALA A 178 13.28 -16.41 6.35
C ALA A 178 14.19 -17.03 7.42
N SER A 179 13.60 -17.57 8.49
CA SER A 179 14.35 -18.27 9.55
C SER A 179 15.14 -19.49 9.03
N GLY A 180 14.59 -20.18 8.03
CA GLY A 180 15.25 -21.34 7.40
C GLY A 180 16.19 -20.98 6.24
N GLY A 181 16.34 -19.71 5.86
CA GLY A 181 17.13 -19.30 4.69
C GLY A 181 16.60 -19.81 3.35
N THR A 182 15.28 -20.08 3.27
CA THR A 182 14.62 -20.69 2.10
C THR A 182 13.65 -19.73 1.39
N THR A 183 13.71 -18.43 1.72
CA THR A 183 12.85 -17.42 1.12
C THR A 183 13.01 -17.39 -0.40
N LEU A 184 11.91 -17.61 -1.12
CA LEU A 184 11.86 -17.38 -2.56
C LEU A 184 11.62 -15.89 -2.83
N LEU A 185 12.30 -15.36 -3.85
CA LEU A 185 12.36 -13.92 -4.15
C LEU A 185 12.94 -13.14 -2.95
N ASN A 186 14.18 -13.44 -2.59
CA ASN A 186 14.88 -13.00 -1.38
C ASN A 186 15.57 -11.62 -1.50
N LYS A 187 15.19 -10.78 -2.47
CA LYS A 187 15.72 -9.41 -2.56
C LYS A 187 15.48 -8.62 -1.27
N ARG A 188 14.32 -8.84 -0.63
CA ARG A 188 13.94 -8.28 0.67
C ARG A 188 13.14 -9.32 1.46
N GLU A 189 13.06 -9.11 2.77
CA GLU A 189 12.28 -9.93 3.69
C GLU A 189 11.56 -9.05 4.70
N ILE A 190 10.40 -9.50 5.17
CA ILE A 190 9.68 -8.85 6.27
C ILE A 190 10.51 -8.94 7.53
N ARG A 191 10.75 -7.81 8.21
CA ARG A 191 11.47 -7.76 9.48
C ARG A 191 10.60 -8.29 10.61
N GLN A 192 10.77 -9.57 10.94
CA GLN A 192 10.02 -10.30 11.97
C GLN A 192 10.17 -9.68 13.38
N GLN A 193 11.24 -8.92 13.61
CA GLN A 193 11.46 -8.20 14.85
C GLN A 193 10.39 -7.11 15.08
N VAL A 194 9.88 -6.53 13.99
CA VAL A 194 8.92 -5.42 13.98
C VAL A 194 7.48 -5.92 13.88
N LEU A 195 7.20 -6.90 13.02
CA LEU A 195 5.84 -7.39 12.79
C LEU A 195 5.36 -8.31 13.93
N LYS A 196 4.20 -8.02 14.50
CA LYS A 196 3.51 -8.88 15.48
C LYS A 196 2.11 -9.20 14.98
N PHE A 197 1.76 -10.48 14.87
CA PHE A 197 0.49 -10.91 14.27
C PHE A 197 -0.75 -10.51 15.09
N ASN A 198 -0.63 -10.43 16.40
CA ASN A 198 -1.68 -9.93 17.29
C ASN A 198 -1.85 -8.41 17.26
N LEU A 199 -1.08 -7.70 16.43
CA LEU A 199 -1.24 -6.27 16.15
C LEU A 199 -1.74 -6.02 14.73
N VAL A 200 -2.44 -6.99 14.13
CA VAL A 200 -3.02 -6.88 12.79
C VAL A 200 -4.54 -6.82 12.93
N ASP A 201 -5.13 -5.68 12.57
CA ASP A 201 -6.56 -5.43 12.62
C ASP A 201 -7.14 -5.21 11.22
N TYR A 202 -8.45 -5.46 11.10
CA TYR A 202 -9.23 -5.22 9.89
C TYR A 202 -10.44 -4.38 10.27
N VAL A 203 -10.56 -3.20 9.67
CA VAL A 203 -11.60 -2.24 10.03
C VAL A 203 -12.24 -1.71 8.75
N PRO A 204 -13.58 -1.50 8.71
CA PRO A 204 -14.20 -0.82 7.58
C PRO A 204 -13.53 0.53 7.29
N HIS A 205 -13.23 0.80 6.02
CA HIS A 205 -12.58 2.04 5.56
C HIS A 205 -13.26 3.31 6.13
N THR A 206 -14.59 3.32 6.18
CA THR A 206 -15.38 4.47 6.63
C THR A 206 -15.27 4.75 8.14
N GLN A 207 -14.76 3.79 8.93
CA GLN A 207 -14.68 3.87 10.39
C GLN A 207 -13.29 4.25 10.91
N ASN A 208 -12.27 4.33 10.05
CA ASN A 208 -10.91 4.65 10.48
C ASN A 208 -10.31 5.79 9.64
N ALA A 209 -9.98 6.90 10.30
CA ALA A 209 -9.38 8.07 9.67
C ALA A 209 -8.06 7.74 8.93
N GLY A 210 -7.21 6.88 9.49
CA GLY A 210 -5.96 6.50 8.84
C GLY A 210 -6.16 5.74 7.53
N LEU A 211 -7.25 4.97 7.40
CA LEU A 211 -7.60 4.29 6.15
C LEU A 211 -8.03 5.28 5.06
N GLN A 212 -8.64 6.42 5.42
CA GLN A 212 -8.95 7.50 4.46
C GLN A 212 -7.67 8.14 3.91
N LEU A 213 -6.63 8.29 4.74
CA LEU A 213 -5.32 8.74 4.25
C LEU A 213 -4.69 7.69 3.31
N ALA A 214 -4.82 6.40 3.63
CA ALA A 214 -4.32 5.32 2.78
C ALA A 214 -5.04 5.25 1.42
N ASP A 215 -6.36 5.50 1.35
CA ASP A 215 -7.11 5.64 0.09
C ASP A 215 -6.56 6.77 -0.78
N ILE A 216 -6.25 7.94 -0.20
CA ILE A 216 -5.63 9.04 -0.96
C ILE A 216 -4.32 8.57 -1.61
N ILE A 217 -3.47 7.85 -0.89
CA ILE A 217 -2.23 7.31 -1.46
C ILE A 217 -2.55 6.29 -2.55
N ALA A 218 -3.34 5.24 -2.26
CA ALA A 218 -3.63 4.18 -3.20
C ALA A 218 -4.29 4.72 -4.49
N SER A 219 -5.33 5.53 -4.33
CA SER A 219 -6.12 6.07 -5.44
C SER A 219 -5.38 7.13 -6.26
N SER A 220 -4.52 7.95 -5.67
CA SER A 220 -3.70 8.92 -6.43
C SER A 220 -2.68 8.22 -7.32
N PHE A 221 -1.98 7.20 -6.80
CA PHE A 221 -1.05 6.40 -7.60
C PHE A 221 -1.77 5.55 -8.64
N PHE A 222 -2.93 4.96 -8.32
CA PHE A 222 -3.75 4.25 -9.29
C PHE A 222 -4.19 5.16 -10.44
N GLN A 223 -4.65 6.38 -10.14
CA GLN A 223 -5.01 7.36 -11.16
C GLN A 223 -3.81 7.77 -12.04
N ALA A 224 -2.59 7.78 -11.48
CA ALA A 224 -1.37 8.14 -12.20
C ALA A 224 -0.87 7.02 -13.14
N VAL A 225 -1.24 5.76 -12.91
CA VAL A 225 -0.83 4.62 -13.76
C VAL A 225 -1.95 4.09 -14.67
N ASN A 226 -3.22 4.37 -14.34
CA ASN A 226 -4.36 3.88 -15.09
C ASN A 226 -4.73 4.81 -16.27
N THR A 227 -3.94 4.76 -17.35
CA THR A 227 -4.08 5.59 -18.56
C THR A 227 -5.36 5.30 -19.36
N ASN A 228 -5.90 4.09 -19.22
CA ASN A 228 -6.99 3.58 -20.06
C ASN A 228 -8.42 4.07 -19.70
N GLU A 229 -8.62 4.76 -18.57
CA GLU A 229 -9.98 5.11 -18.07
C GLU A 229 -10.32 6.62 -18.11
N GLY A 230 -9.60 7.41 -18.91
CA GLY A 230 -9.97 8.80 -19.25
C GLY A 230 -9.91 9.82 -18.12
N ARG A 231 -9.47 9.41 -16.91
CA ARG A 231 -9.24 10.28 -15.74
C ARG A 231 -7.78 10.30 -15.30
N TRP A 232 -6.88 9.90 -16.18
CA TRP A 232 -5.45 9.79 -15.91
C TRP A 232 -4.85 11.15 -15.58
N GLU A 233 -4.18 11.24 -14.43
CA GLU A 233 -3.43 12.43 -14.01
C GLU A 233 -2.32 12.02 -13.05
N THR A 234 -1.09 12.49 -13.29
CA THR A 234 0.05 12.22 -12.40
C THR A 234 0.16 13.23 -11.26
N ARG A 235 -0.36 14.45 -11.43
CA ARG A 235 -0.12 15.59 -10.52
C ARG A 235 -0.46 15.29 -9.06
N HIS A 236 -1.53 14.52 -8.80
CA HIS A 236 -1.96 14.21 -7.44
C HIS A 236 -0.93 13.32 -6.73
N ALA A 237 -0.47 12.27 -7.39
CA ALA A 237 0.59 11.41 -6.86
C ALA A 237 1.94 12.16 -6.74
N GLN A 238 2.24 13.10 -7.64
CA GLN A 238 3.46 13.92 -7.58
C GLN A 238 3.49 14.84 -6.34
N ARG A 239 2.34 15.38 -5.92
CA ARG A 239 2.23 16.22 -4.71
C ARG A 239 2.61 15.50 -3.43
N LEU A 240 2.47 14.17 -3.40
CA LEU A 240 2.80 13.34 -2.24
C LEU A 240 4.32 13.11 -2.05
N LYS A 241 5.18 13.65 -2.94
CA LYS A 241 6.63 13.39 -2.93
C LYS A 241 7.30 13.58 -1.57
N LYS A 242 6.89 14.59 -0.81
CA LYS A 242 7.49 14.93 0.49
C LYS A 242 7.27 13.85 1.56
N VAL A 243 6.20 13.06 1.45
CA VAL A 243 5.86 12.02 2.43
C VAL A 243 6.24 10.62 1.97
N MET A 244 6.58 10.41 0.69
CA MET A 244 6.98 9.10 0.21
C MET A 244 8.22 8.60 0.96
N ALA A 245 8.18 7.34 1.38
CA ALA A 245 9.30 6.71 2.07
C ALA A 245 10.53 6.60 1.17
N THR A 246 11.71 6.76 1.77
CA THR A 246 12.98 6.66 1.06
C THR A 246 13.93 5.66 1.69
N GLU A 247 14.76 5.06 0.84
CA GLU A 247 15.94 4.30 1.22
C GLU A 247 17.13 4.90 0.48
N ASN A 248 18.15 5.29 1.23
CA ASN A 248 19.33 5.99 0.68
C ASN A 248 18.99 7.25 -0.13
N GLY A 249 17.90 7.94 0.22
CA GLY A 249 17.43 9.14 -0.48
C GLY A 249 16.49 8.87 -1.65
N GLU A 250 16.36 7.61 -2.08
CA GLU A 250 15.57 7.22 -3.25
C GLU A 250 14.16 6.75 -2.87
N VAL A 251 13.16 7.14 -3.66
CA VAL A 251 11.78 6.66 -3.52
C VAL A 251 11.56 5.39 -4.35
N ALA A 252 12.21 5.28 -5.50
CA ALA A 252 12.13 4.13 -6.39
C ALA A 252 12.52 2.82 -5.67
N ASP A 253 11.77 1.75 -5.94
CA ASP A 253 11.84 0.42 -5.29
C ASP A 253 11.74 0.42 -3.75
N TYR A 254 11.39 1.56 -3.14
CA TYR A 254 11.17 1.68 -1.70
C TYR A 254 9.81 2.27 -1.35
N GLY A 255 9.66 3.59 -1.43
CA GLY A 255 8.37 4.26 -1.24
C GLY A 255 7.41 4.02 -2.41
N LEU A 256 7.92 3.92 -3.64
CA LEU A 256 7.15 3.52 -4.81
C LEU A 256 7.73 2.25 -5.41
N VAL A 257 6.99 1.16 -5.37
CA VAL A 257 7.38 -0.14 -5.94
C VAL A 257 6.63 -0.37 -7.25
N LEU A 258 7.37 -0.71 -8.31
CA LEU A 258 6.83 -1.13 -9.60
C LEU A 258 6.97 -2.65 -9.77
N GLN A 259 5.85 -3.31 -10.05
CA GLN A 259 5.80 -4.70 -10.47
C GLN A 259 5.09 -4.88 -11.81
N PRO A 260 5.56 -5.80 -12.68
CA PRO A 260 6.84 -6.49 -12.55
C PRO A 260 8.02 -5.52 -12.70
N THR A 261 9.12 -5.77 -11.98
CA THR A 261 10.32 -4.91 -12.05
C THR A 261 10.93 -4.85 -13.45
N ASP A 262 10.82 -5.95 -14.22
CA ASP A 262 11.21 -5.98 -15.63
C ASP A 262 10.09 -5.41 -16.50
N VAL A 263 10.21 -4.14 -16.87
CA VAL A 263 9.20 -3.43 -17.67
C VAL A 263 8.96 -4.03 -19.04
N ARG A 264 9.90 -4.81 -19.60
CA ARG A 264 9.71 -5.50 -20.89
C ARG A 264 8.58 -6.53 -20.84
N LYS A 265 8.19 -6.99 -19.64
CA LYS A 265 7.11 -7.96 -19.43
C LYS A 265 5.71 -7.38 -19.60
N PHE A 266 5.55 -6.07 -19.50
CA PHE A 266 4.23 -5.42 -19.67
C PHE A 266 4.24 -4.20 -20.59
N ARG A 267 5.42 -3.63 -20.87
CA ARG A 267 5.67 -2.56 -21.85
C ARG A 267 4.79 -1.33 -21.57
N PRO A 268 5.04 -0.60 -20.47
CA PRO A 268 4.26 0.58 -20.15
C PRO A 268 4.31 1.61 -21.27
N ASP A 269 3.19 2.29 -21.51
CA ASP A 269 3.16 3.45 -22.39
C ASP A 269 3.89 4.65 -21.75
N GLU A 270 4.17 5.69 -22.55
CA GLU A 270 4.90 6.88 -22.09
C GLU A 270 4.15 7.65 -20.99
N GLU A 271 2.82 7.55 -20.92
CA GLU A 271 2.03 8.19 -19.87
C GLU A 271 2.14 7.44 -18.54
N GLN A 272 2.14 6.10 -18.58
CA GLN A 272 2.36 5.24 -17.43
C GLN A 272 3.75 5.41 -16.84
N LYS A 273 4.79 5.61 -17.68
CA LYS A 273 6.17 5.81 -17.22
C LYS A 273 6.36 7.09 -16.39
N LYS A 274 5.67 8.18 -16.74
CA LYS A 274 5.86 9.52 -16.15
C LYS A 274 5.88 9.53 -14.62
N ILE A 275 4.98 8.80 -13.97
CA ILE A 275 4.93 8.80 -12.51
C ILE A 275 6.12 8.04 -11.90
N PHE A 276 6.56 6.95 -12.51
CA PHE A 276 7.72 6.19 -12.04
C PHE A 276 9.01 6.97 -12.25
N GLU A 277 9.20 7.58 -13.41
CA GLU A 277 10.37 8.42 -13.72
C GLU A 277 10.46 9.63 -12.76
N PHE A 278 9.33 10.28 -12.47
CA PHE A 278 9.27 11.36 -11.47
C PHE A 278 9.80 10.92 -10.08
N TYR A 279 9.63 9.65 -9.75
CA TYR A 279 10.05 9.04 -8.48
C TYR A 279 11.39 8.28 -8.56
N GLY A 280 12.14 8.41 -9.66
CA GLY A 280 13.52 7.95 -9.77
C GLY A 280 13.71 6.61 -10.51
N TYR A 281 12.69 6.08 -11.17
CA TYR A 281 12.88 4.94 -12.08
C TYR A 281 13.53 5.38 -13.39
N SER A 282 14.31 4.49 -14.01
CA SER A 282 14.81 4.62 -15.39
C SER A 282 14.20 3.53 -16.25
N LEU A 283 13.16 3.86 -17.03
CA LEU A 283 12.30 2.91 -17.76
C LEU A 283 12.43 2.99 -19.28
#